data_AF-A0A939ZBA5-F1
#
_entry.id   AF-A0A939ZBA5-F1
#
_cell.length_a   1.000
_cell.length_b   1.000
_cell.length_c   1.000
_cell.angle_alpha   90.00
_cell.angle_beta   90.00
_cell.angle_gamma   90.00
#
_symmetry.space_group_name_H-M   'P 1'
#
loop_
_entity.id
_entity.type
_entity.pdbx_description
1 polymer ?
#
loop_
_entity_poly.entity_id
_entity_poly.type
_entity_poly.pdbx_seq_one_letter_code
_entity_poly.pdbx_strand_id
1 'polypeptide(L)' 'MSFNAEAVAKEASEWIKNWFELNGPGCNAVLGISGGKDSSVSAALCVHALGKDRVKGILLPN' A
#
# COMPACT_ATOMS: atom_id res chain seq x y z
N MET A 1 -18.83 9.94 16.21
CA MET A 1 -18.14 8.72 15.73
C MET A 1 -16.65 8.93 15.90
N SER A 2 -15.93 8.01 16.54
CA SER A 2 -14.47 8.05 16.61
C SER A 2 -13.87 7.28 15.43
N PHE A 3 -12.73 7.75 14.92
CA PHE A 3 -11.98 7.05 13.88
C PHE A 3 -11.27 5.83 14.48
N ASN A 4 -11.47 4.65 13.88
CA ASN A 4 -10.73 3.44 14.22
C ASN A 4 -9.66 3.18 13.14
N ALA A 5 -8.40 3.51 13.45
CA ALA A 5 -7.29 3.41 12.52
C ALA A 5 -7.01 1.96 12.07
N GLU A 6 -7.18 1.00 12.98
CA GLU A 6 -6.93 -0.42 12.70
C GLU A 6 -7.95 -0.98 11.70
N ALA A 7 -9.24 -0.69 11.92
CA ALA A 7 -10.30 -1.10 11.01
C ALA A 7 -10.09 -0.51 9.61
N VAL A 8 -9.79 0.79 9.52
CA VAL A 8 -9.59 1.47 8.24
C VAL A 8 -8.34 0.97 7.51
N ALA A 9 -7.26 0.67 8.24
CA ALA A 9 -6.06 0.09 7.64
C ALA A 9 -6.33 -1.31 7.06
N LYS A 10 -7.13 -2.12 7.75
CA LYS A 10 -7.56 -3.44 7.28
C LYS A 10 -8.42 -3.33 6.03
N GLU A 11 -9.45 -2.49 6.04
CA GLU A 11 -10.34 -2.26 4.89
C GLU A 11 -9.56 -1.75 3.67
N ALA A 12 -8.64 -0.80 3.86
CA ALA A 12 -7.80 -0.30 2.77
C ALA A 12 -6.88 -1.38 2.20
N SER A 13 -6.31 -2.23 3.05
CA SER A 13 -5.43 -3.33 2.61
C SER A 13 -6.21 -4.40 1.84
N GLU A 14 -7.42 -4.75 2.29
CA GLU A 14 -8.31 -5.67 1.58
C GLU A 14 -8.70 -5.11 0.22
N TRP A 15 -9.02 -3.81 0.15
CA TRP A 15 -9.30 -3.14 -1.11
C TRP A 15 -8.11 -3.20 -2.09
N ILE A 16 -6.89 -2.90 -1.62
CA ILE A 16 -5.66 -2.98 -2.44
C ILE A 16 -5.48 -4.40 -2.98
N LYS A 17 -5.63 -5.42 -2.13
CA LYS A 17 -5.50 -6.82 -2.54
C LYS A 17 -6.50 -7.18 -3.64
N ASN A 18 -7.78 -6.88 -3.42
CA ASN A 18 -8.85 -7.17 -4.38
C ASN A 18 -8.63 -6.43 -5.71
N TRP A 19 -8.16 -5.19 -5.66
CA TRP A 19 -7.84 -4.43 -6.86
C TRP A 19 -6.75 -5.13 -7.70
N PHE A 20 -5.67 -5.60 -7.06
CA PHE A 20 -4.61 -6.33 -7.75
C PHE A 20 -5.07 -7.70 -8.27
N GLU A 21 -5.93 -8.40 -7.56
CA GLU A 21 -6.52 -9.67 -8.02
C GLU A 21 -7.37 -9.50 -9.27
N LEU A 22 -8.06 -8.36 -9.42
CA LEU A 22 -8.90 -8.09 -10.59
C LEU A 22 -8.12 -7.50 -11.78
N ASN A 23 -7.14 -6.63 -11.51
CA ASN A 23 -6.54 -5.79 -12.55
C ASN A 23 -5.11 -6.20 -12.92
N GLY A 24 -4.41 -6.96 -12.08
CA GLY A 24 -3.03 -7.39 -12.33
C GLY A 24 -2.58 -8.50 -11.39
N PRO A 25 -3.13 -9.72 -11.53
CA PRO A 25 -2.71 -10.87 -10.73
C PRO A 25 -1.20 -11.07 -10.83
N GLY A 26 -0.53 -11.13 -9.68
CA GLY A 26 0.93 -11.31 -9.62
C GLY A 26 1.78 -10.08 -9.94
N CYS A 27 1.20 -8.96 -10.39
CA CYS A 27 1.95 -7.72 -10.62
C CYS A 27 2.52 -7.13 -9.33
N ASN A 28 3.58 -6.32 -9.46
CA ASN A 28 4.17 -5.59 -8.35
C ASN A 28 3.51 -4.21 -8.19
N ALA A 29 3.40 -3.73 -6.95
CA ALA A 29 3.10 -2.34 -6.66
C ALA A 29 4.38 -1.51 -6.66
N VAL A 30 4.40 -0.40 -7.39
CA VAL A 30 5.54 0.52 -7.45
C VAL A 30 5.09 1.86 -6.88
N LEU A 31 5.80 2.36 -5.86
CA LEU A 31 5.45 3.59 -5.17
C LEU A 31 6.67 4.52 -5.07
N GLY A 32 6.45 5.81 -5.32
CA GLY A 32 7.42 6.84 -4.98
C GLY A 32 7.44 7.10 -3.48
N ILE A 33 8.63 7.08 -2.87
CA ILE A 33 8.85 7.33 -1.45
C ILE A 33 9.54 8.68 -1.29
N SER A 34 8.88 9.61 -0.60
CA SER A 34 9.42 10.95 -0.31
C SER A 34 9.87 11.12 1.15
N GLY A 35 9.60 10.12 2.00
CA GLY A 35 9.74 10.25 3.46
C GLY A 35 8.57 10.96 4.14
N GLY A 36 7.57 11.41 3.36
CA GLY A 36 6.34 11.98 3.88
C GLY A 36 5.41 10.91 4.47
N LYS A 37 4.48 11.38 5.34
CA LYS A 37 3.49 10.54 6.03
C LYS A 37 2.67 9.72 5.02
N ASP A 38 2.18 10.38 3.98
CA ASP A 38 1.29 9.78 2.99
C ASP A 38 2.00 8.65 2.23
N SER A 39 3.19 8.92 1.67
CA SER A 39 3.97 7.91 0.95
C SER A 39 4.35 6.71 1.84
N SER A 40 4.61 6.96 3.13
CA SER A 40 4.99 5.90 4.08
C SER A 40 3.78 5.03 4.44
N VAL A 41 2.62 5.64 4.68
CA VAL A 41 1.38 4.92 5.00
C VAL A 41 0.90 4.12 3.79
N SER A 42 0.90 4.70 2.58
CA SER A 42 0.55 3.98 1.35
C SER A 42 1.47 2.78 1.10
N ALA A 43 2.78 2.94 1.26
CA ALA A 43 3.72 1.84 1.11
C ALA A 43 3.48 0.72 2.14
N ALA A 44 3.23 1.08 3.40
CA ALA A 44 2.92 0.11 4.45
C ALA A 44 1.64 -0.67 4.16
N LEU A 45 0.57 0.00 3.71
CA LEU A 45 -0.69 -0.66 3.32
C LEU A 45 -0.49 -1.59 2.12
N CYS A 46 0.29 -1.20 1.11
CA CYS A 46 0.61 -2.08 0.00
C CYS A 46 1.40 -3.32 0.45
N VAL A 47 2.35 -3.17 1.37
CA VAL A 47 3.11 -4.31 1.92
C VAL A 47 2.19 -5.22 2.74
N HIS A 48 1.28 -4.66 3.53
CA HIS A 48 0.31 -5.42 4.30
C HIS A 48 -0.64 -6.23 3.39
N ALA A 49 -1.08 -5.63 2.29
CA ALA A 49 -2.01 -6.25 1.34
C ALA A 49 -1.35 -7.30 0.43
N LEU A 50 -0.14 -7.04 -0.06
CA LEU A 50 0.48 -7.80 -1.17
C LEU A 50 1.71 -8.59 -0.76
N GLY A 51 2.28 -8.32 0.42
CA GLY A 51 3.57 -8.83 0.87
C GLY A 51 4.74 -7.99 0.37
N LYS A 52 5.81 -7.94 1.17
CA LYS A 52 7.01 -7.11 0.91
C LYS A 52 7.69 -7.40 -0.44
N ASP A 53 7.62 -8.64 -0.92
CA ASP A 53 8.32 -9.05 -2.14
C ASP A 53 7.67 -8.46 -3.40
N ARG A 54 6.38 -8.09 -3.32
CA ARG A 54 5.59 -7.49 -4.40
C ARG A 54 5.50 -5.97 -4.35
N VAL A 55 6.20 -5.31 -3.42
CA VAL A 55 6.20 -3.84 -3.31
C VAL A 55 7.60 -3.29 -3.57
N LYS A 56 7.69 -2.34 -4.50
CA LYS A 56 8.94 -1.66 -4.89
C LYS A 56 8.81 -0.17 -4.57
N GLY A 57 9.52 0.27 -3.53
CA GLY A 57 9.66 1.68 -3.20
C GLY A 57 10.78 2.32 -4.00
N ILE A 58 10.49 3.42 -4.69
CA ILE A 58 11.48 4.23 -5.41
C ILE A 58 11.67 5.51 -4.61
N LEU A 59 12.86 5.72 -4.05
CA LEU A 59 13.21 7.00 -3.44
C LEU A 59 13.28 8.06 -4.55
N LEU A 60 12.47 9.11 -4.44
CA LEU A 60 12.48 10.21 -5.39
C LEU A 60 13.45 11.28 -4.87
N PRO A 61 14.65 11.46 -5.47
CA PRO A 61 15.57 12.53 -5.09
C PRO A 61 15.03 13.89 -5.54
N ASN A 62 15.48 14.94 -4.85
CA ASN A 62 15.35 16.33 -5.31
C ASN A 62 16.44 16.67 -6.32
#